data_AF-A0A1V2Z9T8-F1
#
_entry.id   AF-A0A1V2Z9T8-F1
#
_cell.length_a   1.000
_cell.length_b   1.000
_cell.length_c   1.000
_cell.angle_alpha   90.00
_cell.angle_beta   90.00
_cell.angle_gamma   90.00
#
_symmetry.space_group_name_H-M   'P 1'
#
loop_
_entity.id
_entity.type
_entity.pdbx_description
1 polymer ?
#
loop_
_entity_poly.entity_id
_entity_poly.type
_entity_poly.pdbx_seq_one_letter_code
_entity_poly.pdbx_strand_id
1 'polypeptide(L)'
;MHPLDGWRSRAVARASARRGPLLAAAAVVAGALVAALVSGSGEEVRPAPGPSVRATAEIAPSAGPIEPPSAELPAAEAAIALLGSFASCSAEEEPTCAAAVTAEDSPLRSPGAPEFVAGLGTVDRAVVTDEQGASSLLAIDVRSEAGETTAASVLIIRTEAGWLIREVFAEEAG
;
A
#
# COMPACT_ATOMS: atom_id res chain seq x y z
N MET A 1 -25.97 17.03 -7.82
CA MET A 1 -25.80 15.61 -7.45
C MET A 1 -24.70 15.05 -8.33
N HIS A 2 -23.54 14.73 -7.73
CA HIS A 2 -22.36 14.30 -8.47
C HIS A 2 -22.41 12.76 -8.68
N PRO A 3 -21.90 12.23 -9.81
CA PRO A 3 -21.91 10.78 -10.10
C PRO A 3 -21.13 9.90 -9.11
N LEU A 4 -20.33 10.52 -8.22
CA LEU A 4 -19.49 9.86 -7.23
C LEU A 4 -20.22 9.57 -5.91
N ASP A 5 -21.42 10.09 -5.67
CA ASP A 5 -22.12 9.86 -4.39
C ASP A 5 -22.61 8.40 -4.22
N GLY A 6 -22.67 7.63 -5.31
CA GLY A 6 -23.24 6.27 -5.31
C GLY A 6 -22.28 5.12 -5.01
N TRP A 7 -20.95 5.33 -4.99
CA TRP A 7 -20.00 4.22 -4.80
C TRP A 7 -19.89 3.77 -3.33
N ARG A 8 -19.95 4.72 -2.39
CA ARG A 8 -19.95 4.45 -0.93
C ARG A 8 -21.12 3.55 -0.51
N SER A 9 -22.33 3.84 -0.99
CA SER A 9 -23.51 3.03 -0.70
C SER A 9 -23.40 1.59 -1.23
N ARG A 10 -22.70 1.39 -2.36
CA ARG A 10 -22.48 0.07 -2.95
C ARG A 10 -21.42 -0.76 -2.20
N ALA A 11 -20.41 -0.11 -1.62
CA ALA A 11 -19.41 -0.76 -0.78
C ALA A 11 -20.02 -1.24 0.56
N VAL A 12 -20.80 -0.37 1.22
CA VAL A 12 -21.45 -0.70 2.49
C VAL A 12 -22.50 -1.81 2.30
N ALA A 13 -23.29 -1.76 1.23
CA ALA A 13 -24.28 -2.80 0.92
C ALA A 13 -23.64 -4.18 0.65
N ARG A 14 -22.45 -4.23 0.02
CA ARG A 14 -21.70 -5.48 -0.18
C ARG A 14 -21.08 -6.00 1.12
N ALA A 15 -20.61 -5.11 1.99
CA ALA A 15 -20.07 -5.49 3.30
C ALA A 15 -21.15 -6.02 4.24
N SER A 16 -22.36 -5.45 4.21
CA SER A 16 -23.50 -5.94 5.01
C SER A 16 -24.11 -7.23 4.45
N ALA A 17 -24.10 -7.43 3.13
CA ALA A 17 -24.62 -8.65 2.50
C ALA A 17 -23.78 -9.91 2.78
N ARG A 18 -22.51 -9.77 3.20
CA ARG A 18 -21.63 -10.90 3.53
C ARG A 18 -21.67 -11.32 5.00
N ARG A 19 -22.36 -10.60 5.88
CA ARG A 19 -22.54 -11.00 7.29
C ARG A 19 -23.80 -11.85 7.46
N GLY A 20 -23.75 -13.08 6.93
CA GLY A 20 -24.63 -14.17 7.33
C GLY A 20 -24.19 -14.76 8.69
N PRO A 21 -25.09 -15.41 9.44
CA PRO A 21 -24.88 -15.77 10.84
C PRO A 21 -24.11 -17.09 10.97
N LEU A 22 -22.90 -17.04 11.52
CA LEU A 22 -22.22 -18.21 12.06
C LEU A 22 -22.22 -18.12 13.59
N LEU A 23 -23.29 -18.64 14.20
CA LEU A 23 -23.27 -19.14 15.55
C LEU A 23 -22.54 -20.49 15.55
N ALA A 24 -21.40 -20.61 16.22
CA ALA A 24 -21.02 -21.78 17.02
C ALA A 24 -19.69 -21.60 17.75
N ALA A 25 -19.70 -22.05 19.01
CA ALA A 25 -18.60 -22.46 19.88
C ALA A 25 -17.88 -21.39 20.73
N ALA A 26 -18.29 -21.39 22.01
CA ALA A 26 -17.75 -20.65 23.12
C ALA A 26 -16.57 -21.36 23.81
N ALA A 27 -15.76 -20.52 24.50
CA ALA A 27 -15.02 -20.75 25.74
C ALA A 27 -13.71 -21.55 25.73
N VAL A 28 -12.59 -20.85 26.02
CA VAL A 28 -11.68 -21.20 27.13
C VAL A 28 -11.15 -19.91 27.81
N VAL A 29 -11.77 -19.62 28.95
CA VAL A 29 -11.20 -19.26 30.26
C VAL A 29 -10.24 -18.07 30.39
N ALA A 30 -10.71 -17.11 31.19
CA ALA A 30 -9.98 -16.08 31.91
C ALA A 30 -8.69 -16.59 32.56
N GLY A 31 -7.55 -16.02 32.18
CA GLY A 31 -6.26 -16.14 32.84
C GLY A 31 -5.84 -14.81 33.46
N ALA A 32 -6.38 -14.53 34.65
CA ALA A 32 -5.79 -13.76 35.75
C ALA A 32 -4.93 -12.52 35.42
N LEU A 33 -5.58 -11.36 35.60
CA LEU A 33 -5.02 -10.25 36.37
C LEU A 33 -4.27 -10.78 37.62
N VAL A 34 -3.19 -10.08 37.98
CA VAL A 34 -2.26 -10.29 39.11
C VAL A 34 -0.97 -11.04 38.76
N ALA A 35 -0.08 -10.34 38.05
CA ALA A 35 1.32 -10.28 38.46
C ALA A 35 1.69 -8.80 38.63
N ALA A 36 1.70 -8.41 39.90
CA ALA A 36 2.00 -7.09 40.39
C ALA A 36 3.49 -6.75 40.18
N LEU A 37 3.75 -5.46 39.95
CA LEU A 37 4.83 -4.71 40.58
C LEU A 37 6.23 -5.34 40.49
N VAL A 38 6.89 -5.20 39.34
CA VAL A 38 8.34 -4.98 39.33
C VAL A 38 8.63 -3.71 38.53
N SER A 39 9.13 -2.70 39.24
CA SER A 39 9.76 -1.54 38.63
C SER A 39 11.01 -2.02 37.89
N GLY A 40 11.15 -1.69 36.61
CA GLY A 40 12.37 -1.98 35.88
C GLY A 40 12.17 -1.91 34.38
N SER A 41 12.50 -0.74 33.82
CA SER A 41 12.90 -0.53 32.43
C SER A 41 11.87 -0.92 31.37
N GLY A 42 11.00 0.04 31.03
CA GLY A 42 10.34 0.04 29.73
C GLY A 42 11.39 0.20 28.64
N GLU A 43 11.94 -0.91 28.18
CA GLU A 43 12.63 -0.95 26.90
C GLU A 43 11.53 -0.94 25.84
N GLU A 44 11.25 0.26 25.35
CA GLU A 44 10.56 0.49 24.10
C GLU A 44 11.22 -0.40 23.05
N VAL A 45 10.56 -1.49 22.66
CA VAL A 45 10.99 -2.33 21.54
C VAL A 45 10.84 -1.47 20.29
N ARG A 46 11.86 -0.65 20.03
CA ARG A 46 12.05 0.03 18.77
C ARG A 46 12.14 -1.08 17.72
N PRO A 47 11.23 -1.15 16.75
CA PRO A 47 11.47 -2.00 15.60
C PRO A 47 12.83 -1.59 15.02
N ALA A 48 13.69 -2.58 14.78
CA ALA A 48 14.99 -2.34 14.17
C ALA A 48 14.78 -1.50 12.91
N PRO A 49 15.61 -0.47 12.64
CA PRO A 49 15.45 0.37 11.47
C PRO A 49 15.51 -0.52 10.22
N GLY A 50 14.37 -0.70 9.56
CA GLY A 50 14.33 -1.34 8.25
C GLY A 50 15.12 -0.51 7.24
N PRO A 51 15.57 -1.12 6.13
CA PRO A 51 16.22 -0.37 5.06
C PRO A 51 15.29 0.76 4.60
N SER A 52 15.82 1.98 4.61
CA SER A 52 15.10 3.19 4.21
C SER A 52 15.81 3.85 3.04
N VAL A 53 15.05 4.28 2.05
CA VAL A 53 15.55 5.05 0.91
C VAL A 53 14.96 6.46 0.98
N ARG A 54 15.83 7.46 0.92
CA ARG A 54 15.42 8.84 0.69
C ARG A 54 15.38 9.05 -0.82
N ALA A 55 14.20 9.28 -1.36
CA ALA A 55 14.01 9.51 -2.77
C ALA A 55 13.49 10.94 -2.95
N THR A 56 14.00 11.64 -3.94
CA THR A 56 13.29 12.78 -4.52
C THR A 56 12.98 12.33 -5.94
N ALA A 57 12.08 11.36 -6.03
CA ALA A 57 11.67 10.75 -7.28
C ALA A 57 10.24 11.19 -7.55
N GLU A 58 10.11 12.10 -8.51
CA GLU A 58 8.80 12.49 -9.02
C GLU A 58 8.13 11.24 -9.60
N ILE A 59 6.88 11.03 -9.21
CA ILE A 59 6.03 10.03 -9.84
C ILE A 59 5.68 10.60 -11.23
N ALA A 60 6.58 10.43 -12.18
CA ALA A 60 6.49 10.97 -13.53
C ALA A 60 6.36 9.85 -14.56
N PRO A 61 5.65 10.08 -15.68
CA PRO A 61 5.42 9.06 -16.68
C PRO A 61 6.72 8.60 -17.36
N SER A 62 6.95 7.30 -17.37
CA SER A 62 8.12 6.68 -18.01
C SER A 62 7.82 6.31 -19.47
N ALA A 63 8.64 6.77 -20.42
CA ALA A 63 8.37 6.66 -21.87
C ALA A 63 8.80 5.33 -22.53
N GLY A 64 8.99 4.25 -21.76
CA GLY A 64 9.44 2.94 -22.25
C GLY A 64 8.39 1.84 -22.06
N PRO A 65 8.61 0.62 -22.62
CA PRO A 65 7.81 -0.55 -22.28
C PRO A 65 7.81 -0.75 -20.76
N ILE A 66 6.62 -0.84 -20.17
CA ILE A 66 6.47 -0.98 -18.73
C ILE A 66 6.71 -2.45 -18.36
N GLU A 67 7.84 -2.70 -17.71
CA GLU A 67 8.22 -4.00 -17.17
C GLU A 67 8.34 -3.89 -15.64
N PRO A 68 7.91 -4.91 -14.88
CA PRO A 68 8.10 -4.93 -13.44
C PRO A 68 9.59 -4.84 -13.06
N PRO A 69 9.95 -4.08 -12.01
CA PRO A 69 11.33 -4.03 -11.53
C PRO A 69 11.82 -5.42 -11.12
N SER A 70 13.10 -5.70 -11.36
CA SER A 70 13.74 -6.97 -11.00
C SER A 70 13.48 -7.35 -9.54
N ALA A 71 13.23 -8.63 -9.29
CA ALA A 71 13.06 -9.20 -7.96
C ALA A 71 14.31 -9.06 -7.06
N GLU A 72 15.46 -8.73 -7.64
CA GLU A 72 16.72 -8.47 -6.91
C GLU A 72 16.82 -7.02 -6.39
N LEU A 73 15.98 -6.11 -6.90
CA LEU A 73 15.96 -4.71 -6.48
C LEU A 73 15.47 -4.61 -5.02
N PRO A 74 16.08 -3.74 -4.19
CA PRO A 74 15.58 -3.50 -2.84
C PRO A 74 14.11 -3.08 -2.86
N ALA A 75 13.32 -3.60 -1.91
CA ALA A 75 11.87 -3.37 -1.86
C ALA A 75 11.48 -1.88 -1.91
N ALA A 76 12.22 -1.00 -1.22
CA ALA A 76 11.98 0.44 -1.21
C ALA A 76 12.18 1.08 -2.60
N GLU A 77 13.23 0.70 -3.31
CA GLU A 77 13.50 1.20 -4.66
C GLU A 77 12.49 0.64 -5.66
N ALA A 78 12.13 -0.63 -5.53
CA ALA A 78 11.11 -1.26 -6.34
C ALA A 78 9.74 -0.61 -6.16
N ALA A 79 9.35 -0.30 -4.93
CA ALA A 79 8.09 0.39 -4.65
C ALA A 79 8.03 1.77 -5.32
N ILE A 80 9.09 2.57 -5.22
CA ILE A 80 9.15 3.89 -5.85
C ILE A 80 9.04 3.78 -7.38
N ALA A 81 9.82 2.87 -7.99
CA ALA A 81 9.78 2.64 -9.43
C ALA A 81 8.39 2.18 -9.90
N LEU A 82 7.77 1.27 -9.16
CA LEU A 82 6.43 0.77 -9.43
C LEU A 82 5.37 1.88 -9.35
N LEU A 83 5.41 2.73 -8.31
CA LEU A 83 4.47 3.84 -8.15
C LEU A 83 4.59 4.84 -9.31
N GLY A 84 5.82 5.17 -9.70
CA GLY A 84 6.12 5.96 -10.90
C GLY A 84 5.51 5.37 -12.16
N SER A 85 5.85 4.11 -12.46
CA SER A 85 5.35 3.40 -13.65
C SER A 85 3.83 3.30 -13.65
N PHE A 86 3.21 2.97 -12.53
CA PHE A 86 1.76 2.81 -12.42
C PHE A 86 1.01 4.14 -12.62
N ALA A 87 1.52 5.24 -12.08
CA ALA A 87 0.94 6.56 -12.29
C ALA A 87 1.08 7.06 -13.75
N SER A 88 2.07 6.57 -14.51
CA SER A 88 2.13 6.81 -15.96
C SER A 88 0.98 6.18 -16.72
N CYS A 89 0.33 5.16 -16.16
CA CYS A 89 -0.71 4.44 -16.89
C CYS A 89 -1.92 5.37 -17.09
N SER A 90 -2.07 5.90 -18.30
CA SER A 90 -3.28 6.63 -18.67
C SER A 90 -4.45 5.65 -18.81
N ALA A 91 -5.65 6.07 -18.40
CA ALA A 91 -6.87 5.27 -18.61
C ALA A 91 -7.19 5.03 -20.10
N GLU A 92 -6.57 5.80 -21.01
CA GLU A 92 -6.76 5.71 -22.46
C GLU A 92 -5.75 4.76 -23.15
N GLU A 93 -4.57 4.51 -22.58
CA GLU A 93 -3.48 3.72 -23.20
C GLU A 93 -3.30 2.32 -22.57
N GLU A 94 -4.38 1.56 -22.55
CA GLU A 94 -4.39 0.11 -22.38
C GLU A 94 -4.42 -0.43 -20.92
N PRO A 95 -5.41 -1.29 -20.60
CA PRO A 95 -5.45 -2.01 -19.32
C PRO A 95 -4.25 -2.94 -19.08
N THR A 96 -3.41 -3.16 -20.10
CA THR A 96 -2.16 -3.91 -20.02
C THR A 96 -1.08 -3.17 -19.24
N CYS A 97 -1.05 -1.83 -19.26
CA CYS A 97 -0.09 -1.02 -18.51
C CYS A 97 -0.18 -1.30 -17.00
N ALA A 98 -1.37 -1.09 -16.43
CA ALA A 98 -1.63 -1.35 -15.03
C ALA A 98 -1.38 -2.83 -14.68
N ALA A 99 -1.75 -3.75 -15.57
CA ALA A 99 -1.56 -5.19 -15.35
C ALA A 99 -0.08 -5.62 -15.30
N ALA A 100 0.83 -4.90 -15.97
CA ALA A 100 2.26 -5.21 -15.98
C ALA A 100 2.95 -4.91 -14.64
N VAL A 101 2.42 -3.96 -13.86
CA VAL A 101 3.02 -3.50 -12.59
C VAL A 101 2.16 -3.79 -11.37
N THR A 102 0.97 -4.36 -11.54
CA THR A 102 0.08 -4.73 -10.43
C THR A 102 -0.19 -6.22 -10.37
N ALA A 103 -0.34 -6.75 -9.16
CA ALA A 103 -0.79 -8.12 -8.92
C ALA A 103 -2.18 -8.37 -9.54
N GLU A 104 -2.47 -9.62 -9.91
CA GLU A 104 -3.69 -9.99 -10.65
C GLU A 104 -5.01 -9.61 -9.99
N ASP A 105 -5.01 -9.70 -8.67
CA ASP A 105 -6.12 -9.44 -7.76
C ASP A 105 -5.93 -8.13 -6.99
N SER A 106 -5.07 -7.24 -7.49
CA SER A 106 -4.92 -5.89 -6.94
C SER A 106 -6.19 -5.05 -7.17
N PRO A 107 -6.67 -4.32 -6.15
CA PRO A 107 -7.76 -3.35 -6.33
C PRO A 107 -7.38 -2.20 -7.29
N LEU A 108 -6.07 -1.98 -7.51
CA LEU A 108 -5.53 -0.96 -8.41
C LEU A 108 -5.77 -1.26 -9.90
N ARG A 109 -6.29 -2.44 -10.24
CA ARG A 109 -6.76 -2.73 -11.61
C ARG A 109 -8.11 -2.08 -11.93
N SER A 110 -8.71 -1.38 -10.97
CA SER A 110 -9.94 -0.61 -11.17
C SER A 110 -9.67 0.69 -11.93
N PRO A 111 -10.63 1.19 -12.74
CA PRO A 111 -10.52 2.51 -13.36
C PRO A 111 -10.33 3.61 -12.31
N GLY A 112 -9.48 4.60 -12.58
CA GLY A 112 -9.22 5.73 -11.68
C GLY A 112 -8.06 5.51 -10.69
N ALA A 113 -7.51 4.30 -10.62
CA ALA A 113 -6.42 3.98 -9.70
C ALA A 113 -5.08 4.63 -10.07
N PRO A 114 -4.65 4.68 -11.35
CA PRO A 114 -3.45 5.43 -11.73
C PRO A 114 -3.53 6.92 -11.36
N GLU A 115 -4.68 7.55 -11.57
CA GLU A 115 -4.92 8.96 -11.23
C GLU A 115 -4.91 9.18 -9.72
N PHE A 116 -5.43 8.22 -8.95
CA PHE A 116 -5.31 8.24 -7.49
C PHE A 116 -3.84 8.19 -7.05
N VAL A 117 -3.04 7.28 -7.60
CA VAL A 117 -1.61 7.16 -7.23
C VAL A 117 -0.83 8.38 -7.68
N ALA A 118 -1.07 8.90 -8.88
CA ALA A 118 -0.49 10.16 -9.35
C ALA A 118 -0.84 11.34 -8.43
N GLY A 119 -2.10 11.38 -7.95
CA GLY A 119 -2.58 12.40 -7.02
C GLY A 119 -1.94 12.37 -5.62
N LEU A 120 -1.21 11.31 -5.25
CA LEU A 120 -0.47 11.28 -4.00
C LEU A 120 0.69 12.29 -4.00
N GLY A 121 1.31 12.52 -5.17
CA GLY A 121 2.46 13.43 -5.34
C GLY A 121 3.81 12.71 -5.44
N THR A 122 4.86 13.33 -4.94
CA THR A 122 6.26 12.86 -5.03
C THR A 122 6.67 12.07 -3.79
N VAL A 123 7.22 10.86 -3.94
CA VAL A 123 7.73 10.10 -2.78
C VAL A 123 9.03 10.71 -2.28
N ASP A 124 9.01 11.29 -1.08
CA ASP A 124 10.17 11.85 -0.38
C ASP A 124 10.98 10.78 0.38
N ARG A 125 10.27 9.75 0.85
CA ARG A 125 10.85 8.68 1.66
C ARG A 125 10.06 7.40 1.49
N ALA A 126 10.76 6.27 1.44
CA ALA A 126 10.18 4.94 1.57
C ALA A 126 10.97 4.13 2.60
N VAL A 127 10.25 3.49 3.52
CA VAL A 127 10.83 2.65 4.58
C VAL A 127 10.11 1.32 4.60
N VAL A 128 10.86 0.22 4.54
CA VAL A 128 10.27 -1.12 4.75
C VAL A 128 9.87 -1.24 6.22
N THR A 129 8.58 -1.41 6.47
CA THR A 129 8.02 -1.55 7.82
C THR A 129 7.79 -3.01 8.19
N ASP A 130 7.53 -3.86 7.21
CA ASP A 130 7.37 -5.31 7.39
C ASP A 130 7.76 -6.06 6.12
N GLU A 131 8.35 -7.25 6.28
CA GLU A 131 8.70 -8.14 5.17
C GLU A 131 8.37 -9.59 5.57
N GLN A 132 7.49 -10.22 4.79
CA GLN A 132 6.95 -11.55 5.06
C GLN A 132 7.06 -12.41 3.80
N GLY A 133 8.14 -13.19 3.73
CA GLY A 133 8.41 -14.05 2.58
C GLY A 133 8.61 -13.23 1.30
N ALA A 134 7.67 -13.37 0.35
CA ALA A 134 7.70 -12.64 -0.91
C ALA A 134 6.98 -11.27 -0.86
N SER A 135 6.47 -10.85 0.29
CA SER A 135 5.71 -9.60 0.43
C SER A 135 6.49 -8.59 1.26
N SER A 136 6.47 -7.32 0.86
CA SER A 136 7.04 -6.21 1.63
C SER A 136 6.00 -5.10 1.76
N LEU A 137 5.77 -4.65 2.99
CA LEU A 137 4.97 -3.48 3.32
C LEU A 137 5.90 -2.30 3.61
N LEU A 138 5.61 -1.17 3.00
CA LEU A 138 6.40 0.04 3.14
C LEU A 138 5.53 1.20 3.60
N ALA A 139 6.05 1.97 4.54
CA ALA A 139 5.56 3.32 4.82
C ALA A 139 6.27 4.30 3.89
N ILE A 140 5.50 5.18 3.26
CA ILE A 140 6.00 6.22 2.36
C ILE A 140 5.55 7.60 2.84
N ASP A 141 6.45 8.55 2.76
CA ASP A 141 6.14 9.97 2.91
C ASP A 141 6.02 10.56 1.51
N VAL A 142 4.86 11.12 1.17
CA VAL A 142 4.59 11.67 -0.15
C VAL A 142 4.34 13.18 -0.03
N ARG A 143 4.94 13.95 -0.92
CA ARG A 143 4.79 15.41 -1.00
C ARG A 143 3.85 15.79 -2.14
N SER A 144 2.77 16.48 -1.81
CA SER A 144 1.86 17.05 -2.81
C SER A 144 2.50 18.22 -3.57
N GLU A 145 1.90 18.64 -4.67
CA GLU A 145 2.34 19.84 -5.42
C GLU A 145 2.29 21.12 -4.56
N ALA A 146 1.39 21.17 -3.56
CA ALA A 146 1.30 22.26 -2.60
C ALA A 146 2.43 22.24 -1.55
N GLY A 147 3.29 21.21 -1.55
CA GLY A 147 4.41 21.04 -0.63
C GLY A 147 4.03 20.39 0.70
N GLU A 148 2.79 19.92 0.85
CA GLU A 148 2.34 19.20 2.05
C GLU A 148 2.83 17.75 2.02
N THR A 149 3.31 17.24 3.15
CA THR A 149 3.73 15.84 3.28
C THR A 149 2.64 15.00 3.94
N THR A 150 2.23 13.93 3.27
CA THR A 150 1.22 12.97 3.73
C THR A 150 1.83 11.58 3.83
N ALA A 151 1.46 10.84 4.87
CA ALA A 151 1.83 9.44 5.02
C ALA A 151 0.93 8.54 4.16
N ALA A 152 1.55 7.58 3.49
CA ALA A 152 0.87 6.49 2.79
C ALA A 152 1.62 5.18 3.04
N SER A 153 1.03 4.08 2.62
CA SER A 153 1.66 2.76 2.68
C SER A 153 1.47 2.02 1.36
N VAL A 154 2.46 1.22 0.99
CA VAL A 154 2.41 0.40 -0.22
C VAL A 154 2.80 -1.03 0.11
N LEU A 155 1.97 -1.97 -0.34
CA LEU A 155 2.23 -3.40 -0.27
C LEU A 155 2.70 -3.85 -1.66
N ILE A 156 3.89 -4.42 -1.72
CA ILE A 156 4.43 -5.03 -2.93
C ILE A 156 4.66 -6.52 -2.72
N ILE A 157 4.59 -7.29 -3.82
CA ILE A 157 4.88 -8.72 -3.84
C ILE A 157 5.97 -9.02 -4.87
N ARG A 158 6.86 -9.94 -4.52
CA ARG A 158 7.92 -10.47 -5.38
C ARG A 158 7.41 -11.71 -6.10
N THR A 159 7.60 -11.72 -7.40
CA THR A 159 7.27 -12.86 -8.26
C THR A 159 8.48 -13.23 -9.10
N GLU A 160 8.37 -14.31 -9.87
CA GLU A 160 9.40 -14.69 -10.86
C GLU A 160 9.62 -13.61 -11.93
N ALA A 161 8.60 -12.79 -12.22
CA ALA A 161 8.69 -11.71 -13.19
C ALA A 161 9.29 -10.42 -12.60
N GLY A 162 9.43 -10.33 -11.27
CA GLY A 162 9.83 -9.11 -10.59
C GLY A 162 8.85 -8.69 -9.49
N TRP A 163 9.01 -7.45 -9.03
CA TRP A 163 8.13 -6.83 -8.05
C TRP A 163 6.83 -6.32 -8.70
N LEU A 164 5.72 -6.47 -7.99
CA LEU A 164 4.41 -5.96 -8.39
C LEU A 164 3.74 -5.23 -7.23
N ILE A 165 2.95 -4.19 -7.54
CA ILE A 165 2.10 -3.52 -6.55
C ILE A 165 0.92 -4.43 -6.25
N ARG A 166 0.72 -4.72 -4.97
CA ARG A 166 -0.48 -5.38 -4.50
C ARG A 166 -1.53 -4.36 -4.11
N GLU A 167 -1.18 -3.37 -3.29
CA GLU A 167 -2.12 -2.38 -2.77
C GLU A 167 -1.41 -1.09 -2.33
N VAL A 168 -2.14 0.03 -2.37
CA VAL A 168 -1.67 1.34 -1.90
C VAL A 168 -2.74 1.92 -0.98
N PHE A 169 -2.32 2.40 0.19
CA PHE A 169 -3.16 2.98 1.22
C PHE A 169 -2.71 4.43 1.45
N ALA A 170 -3.62 5.40 1.30
CA ALA A 170 -3.38 6.77 1.73
C ALA A 170 -4.14 7.02 3.03
N GLU A 171 -3.52 7.67 4.01
CA GLU A 171 -4.24 8.16 5.18
C GLU A 171 -5.09 9.37 4.75
N GLU A 172 -6.39 9.39 5.05
CA GLU A 172 -7.20 10.57 4.75
C GLU A 172 -6.73 11.73 5.63
N ALA A 173 -6.40 12.87 5.00
CA ALA A 173 -6.20 14.12 5.71
C ALA A 173 -7.52 14.50 6.42
N GLY A 174 -7.53 14.35 7.74
CA GLY A 174 -8.67 14.68 8.59
C GLY A 174 -8.93 16.18 8.73
#